data_AF-X1N5F0-F1
#
_entry.id   AF-X1N5F0-F1
#
_cell.length_a   1.000
_cell.length_b   1.000
_cell.length_c   1.000
_cell.angle_alpha   90.00
_cell.angle_beta   90.00
_cell.angle_gamma   90.00
#
_symmetry.space_group_name_H-M   'P 1'
#
loop_
_entity.id
_entity.type
_entity.pdbx_description
1 polymer ?
#
loop_
_entity_poly.entity_id
_entity_poly.type
_entity_poly.pdbx_seq_one_letter_code
_entity_poly.pdbx_strand_id
1 'polypeptide(L)'
;MRIGMPHMGNAYIPFKALFQRLNVDFVLPPVSNQRTLSLGVRHSPEGLCIPFKLTLGNLIEAAELGADTLLMPSGYGICRLGYYATTQEQILHDLGYNKVEVIGVGFSERKLLGLLKLIKRLSNNAPWFKIISAFRIGLTKLNALDKIERMVQKIRAVELVKGTANKLYAKAIKAIDEADDNNTLKKVQIDYIDQLNQVAKSGQAQPLIVGITGEFYVLLEPFSNLDVESELGKLGVEVRR
;
A
#
# COMPACT_ATOMS: atom_id res chain seq x y z
N MET A 1 6.62 21.79 -2.67
CA MET A 1 6.76 20.34 -2.61
C MET A 1 5.38 19.73 -2.46
N ARG A 2 4.94 19.00 -3.48
CA ARG A 2 3.74 18.19 -3.49
C ARG A 2 4.18 16.73 -3.65
N ILE A 3 3.91 15.92 -2.64
CA ILE A 3 4.42 14.55 -2.57
C ILE A 3 3.55 13.59 -3.36
N GLY A 4 4.14 12.72 -4.16
CA GLY A 4 3.48 11.54 -4.74
C GLY A 4 4.13 10.24 -4.29
N MET A 5 3.42 9.12 -4.42
CA MET A 5 3.97 7.78 -4.17
C MET A 5 3.21 6.72 -4.97
N PRO A 6 3.83 5.58 -5.32
CA PRO A 6 3.14 4.52 -6.03
C PRO A 6 2.22 3.72 -5.09
N HIS A 7 1.27 2.99 -5.68
CA HIS A 7 0.45 2.03 -4.93
C HIS A 7 1.23 0.75 -4.66
N MET A 8 0.93 0.14 -3.51
CA MET A 8 1.46 -1.15 -3.07
C MET A 8 0.42 -1.74 -2.11
N GLY A 9 -0.70 -2.19 -2.67
CA GLY A 9 -1.89 -2.52 -1.89
C GLY A 9 -2.36 -1.32 -1.07
N ASN A 10 -2.75 -1.56 0.18
CA ASN A 10 -3.30 -0.54 1.08
C ASN A 10 -2.24 0.31 1.80
N ALA A 11 -0.97 0.24 1.40
CA ALA A 11 0.12 0.99 2.04
C ALA A 11 -0.06 2.52 1.94
N TYR A 12 -0.80 3.03 0.97
CA TYR A 12 -1.06 4.48 0.86
C TYR A 12 -1.81 5.05 2.07
N ILE A 13 -2.63 4.26 2.77
CA ILE A 13 -3.46 4.71 3.91
C ILE A 13 -2.61 5.20 5.10
N PRO A 14 -1.65 4.43 5.64
CA PRO A 14 -0.80 4.90 6.73
C PRO A 14 0.05 6.12 6.34
N PHE A 15 0.53 6.21 5.09
CA PHE A 15 1.26 7.38 4.60
C PHE A 15 0.36 8.61 4.46
N LYS A 16 -0.85 8.46 3.91
CA LYS A 16 -1.87 9.51 3.82
C LYS A 16 -2.16 10.10 5.19
N ALA A 17 -2.44 9.25 6.19
CA ALA A 17 -2.70 9.70 7.55
C ALA A 17 -1.50 10.44 8.17
N LEU A 18 -0.27 9.99 7.88
CA LEU A 18 0.96 10.65 8.31
C LEU A 18 1.11 12.05 7.67
N PHE A 19 0.92 12.17 6.36
CA PHE A 19 1.05 13.43 5.64
C PHE A 19 -0.01 14.45 6.05
N GLN A 20 -1.27 14.01 6.17
CA GLN A 20 -2.37 14.86 6.63
C GLN A 20 -2.09 15.45 8.01
N ARG A 21 -1.63 14.63 8.97
CA ARG A 21 -1.31 15.12 10.33
C ARG A 21 -0.13 16.08 10.40
N LEU A 22 0.77 16.00 9.42
CA LEU A 22 1.92 16.87 9.32
C LEU A 22 1.68 18.07 8.40
N ASN A 23 0.45 18.24 7.88
CA ASN A 23 0.09 19.26 6.90
C ASN A 23 1.04 19.27 5.68
N VAL A 24 1.43 18.07 5.24
CA VAL A 24 2.24 17.88 4.03
C VAL A 24 1.31 17.88 2.83
N ASP A 25 1.62 18.64 1.79
CA ASP A 25 0.90 18.58 0.52
C ASP A 25 1.28 17.29 -0.22
N PHE A 26 0.27 16.51 -0.61
CA PHE A 26 0.46 15.24 -1.31
C PHE A 26 -0.67 14.97 -2.30
N VAL A 27 -0.40 14.06 -3.24
CA VAL A 27 -1.36 13.53 -4.19
C VAL A 27 -1.16 12.02 -4.31
N LEU A 28 -2.26 11.30 -4.40
CA LEU A 28 -2.25 9.87 -4.66
C LEU A 28 -2.61 9.65 -6.13
N PRO A 29 -1.82 8.89 -6.90
CA PRO A 29 -2.20 8.50 -8.25
C PRO A 29 -3.45 7.60 -8.22
N PRO A 30 -4.12 7.38 -9.36
CA PRO A 30 -5.18 6.39 -9.47
C PRO A 30 -4.70 5.01 -9.01
N VAL A 31 -5.60 4.18 -8.48
CA VAL A 31 -5.29 2.78 -8.17
C VAL A 31 -4.78 2.10 -9.44
N SER A 32 -3.73 1.28 -9.28
CA SER A 32 -3.07 0.57 -10.36
C SER A 32 -4.06 -0.13 -11.28
N ASN A 33 -3.95 0.16 -12.57
CA ASN A 33 -4.84 -0.36 -13.60
C ASN A 33 -4.10 -0.56 -14.92
N GLN A 34 -4.83 -0.90 -15.99
CA GLN A 34 -4.24 -1.16 -17.31
C GLN A 34 -3.48 0.05 -17.88
N ARG A 35 -3.93 1.28 -17.62
CA ARG A 35 -3.21 2.50 -18.00
C ARG A 35 -1.89 2.60 -17.26
N THR A 36 -1.89 2.42 -15.95
CA THR A 36 -0.68 2.40 -15.12
C THR A 36 0.34 1.42 -15.68
N LEU A 37 -0.08 0.19 -15.97
CA LEU A 37 0.80 -0.83 -16.56
C LEU A 37 1.31 -0.42 -17.94
N SER A 38 0.44 0.14 -18.79
CA SER A 38 0.80 0.56 -20.15
C SER A 38 1.84 1.69 -20.14
N LEU A 39 1.70 2.66 -19.24
CA LEU A 39 2.70 3.72 -19.02
C LEU A 39 4.04 3.11 -18.59
N GLY A 40 3.99 2.22 -17.59
CA GLY A 40 5.17 1.50 -17.09
C GLY A 40 5.91 0.74 -18.18
N VAL A 41 5.20 -0.09 -18.93
CA VAL A 41 5.76 -0.90 -20.02
C VAL A 41 6.36 -0.01 -21.10
N ARG A 42 5.66 1.06 -21.52
CA ARG A 42 6.09 1.95 -22.60
C ARG A 42 7.41 2.66 -22.30
N HIS A 43 7.66 3.01 -21.04
CA HIS A 43 8.78 3.86 -20.64
C HIS A 43 9.87 3.12 -19.85
N SER A 44 9.67 1.83 -19.55
CA SER A 44 10.68 0.99 -18.90
C SER A 44 11.49 0.17 -19.91
N PRO A 45 12.77 -0.12 -19.64
CA PRO A 45 13.47 -1.22 -20.29
C PRO A 45 12.72 -2.54 -20.19
N GLU A 46 12.69 -3.30 -21.29
CA GLU A 46 11.92 -4.55 -21.43
C GLU A 46 12.18 -5.53 -20.27
N GLY A 47 13.46 -5.73 -19.92
CA GLY A 47 13.92 -6.68 -18.92
C GLY A 47 13.67 -6.30 -17.45
N LEU A 48 12.92 -5.22 -17.18
CA LEU A 48 12.51 -4.86 -15.83
C LEU A 48 11.23 -5.61 -15.41
N CYS A 49 11.19 -6.00 -14.14
CA CYS A 49 10.08 -6.76 -13.58
C CYS A 49 8.80 -5.93 -13.44
N ILE A 50 7.66 -6.61 -13.30
CA ILE A 50 6.34 -5.99 -13.17
C ILE A 50 6.25 -4.91 -12.06
N PRO A 51 6.84 -5.09 -10.86
CA PRO A 51 6.85 -4.04 -9.84
C PRO A 51 7.47 -2.72 -10.32
N PHE A 52 8.58 -2.77 -11.09
CA PHE A 52 9.18 -1.57 -11.65
C PHE A 52 8.21 -0.85 -12.59
N LYS A 53 7.56 -1.61 -13.48
CA LYS A 53 6.62 -1.08 -14.48
C LYS A 53 5.42 -0.42 -13.80
N LEU A 54 4.78 -1.11 -12.86
CA LEU A 54 3.61 -0.57 -12.16
C LEU A 54 3.95 0.66 -11.31
N THR A 55 5.06 0.61 -10.56
CA THR A 55 5.48 1.76 -9.77
C THR A 55 5.87 2.94 -10.65
N LEU A 56 6.60 2.74 -11.75
CA LEU A 56 6.88 3.80 -12.73
C LEU A 56 5.59 4.39 -13.31
N GLY A 57 4.62 3.55 -13.67
CA GLY A 57 3.31 3.99 -14.14
C GLY A 57 2.63 4.90 -13.13
N ASN A 58 2.56 4.48 -11.85
CA ASN A 58 1.97 5.32 -10.81
C ASN A 58 2.75 6.63 -10.57
N LEU A 59 4.09 6.59 -10.68
CA LEU A 59 4.92 7.78 -10.54
C LEU A 59 4.68 8.78 -11.67
N ILE A 60 4.51 8.31 -12.92
CA ILE A 60 4.10 9.15 -14.05
C ILE A 60 2.72 9.77 -13.76
N GLU A 61 1.76 8.97 -13.32
CA GLU A 61 0.42 9.45 -12.99
C GLU A 61 0.43 10.48 -11.83
N ALA A 62 1.30 10.30 -10.83
CA ALA A 62 1.47 11.27 -9.76
C ALA A 62 2.11 12.57 -10.27
N ALA A 63 3.09 12.50 -11.17
CA ALA A 63 3.71 13.66 -11.79
C ALA A 63 2.72 14.45 -12.68
N GLU A 64 1.85 13.76 -13.42
CA GLU A 64 0.74 14.38 -14.19
C GLU A 64 -0.22 15.17 -13.29
N LEU A 65 -0.41 14.73 -12.04
CA LEU A 65 -1.22 15.42 -11.03
C LEU A 65 -0.45 16.55 -10.30
N GLY A 66 0.77 16.85 -10.73
CA GLY A 66 1.59 17.94 -10.21
C GLY A 66 2.46 17.59 -9.01
N ALA A 67 2.73 16.31 -8.75
CA ALA A 67 3.74 15.93 -7.76
C ALA A 67 5.14 16.33 -8.25
N ASP A 68 5.92 16.99 -7.40
CA ASP A 68 7.31 17.41 -7.66
C ASP A 68 8.32 16.62 -6.79
N THR A 69 7.84 15.81 -5.84
CA THR A 69 8.65 14.94 -5.02
C THR A 69 7.96 13.59 -4.89
N LEU A 70 8.60 12.54 -5.37
CA LEU A 70 8.02 11.20 -5.43
C LEU A 70 8.74 10.28 -4.46
N LEU A 71 7.99 9.58 -3.61
CA LEU A 71 8.54 8.58 -2.71
C LEU A 71 8.49 7.21 -3.37
N MET A 72 9.62 6.52 -3.40
CA MET A 72 9.73 5.17 -3.95
C MET A 72 10.31 4.24 -2.90
N PRO A 73 9.65 3.11 -2.55
CA PRO A 73 10.28 2.08 -1.72
C PRO A 73 11.66 1.71 -2.25
N SER A 74 12.65 1.68 -1.36
CA SER A 74 14.05 1.39 -1.70
C SER A 74 14.58 0.26 -0.82
N GLY A 75 15.21 -0.71 -1.46
CA GLY A 75 15.79 -1.89 -0.81
C GLY A 75 17.30 -1.82 -0.75
N TYR A 76 17.89 -2.50 0.23
CA TYR A 76 19.32 -2.73 0.32
C TYR A 76 19.55 -4.24 0.21
N GLY A 77 20.02 -4.72 -0.95
CA GLY A 77 20.21 -6.15 -1.18
C GLY A 77 20.44 -6.49 -2.65
N ILE A 78 20.30 -7.78 -2.97
CA ILE A 78 20.47 -8.33 -4.33
C ILE A 78 19.37 -7.94 -5.32
N CYS A 79 18.28 -7.33 -4.82
CA CYS A 79 17.15 -6.91 -5.65
C CYS A 79 17.46 -5.57 -6.36
N ARG A 80 16.94 -5.42 -7.59
CA ARG A 80 17.05 -4.19 -8.38
C ARG A 80 16.32 -2.99 -7.74
N LEU A 81 15.48 -3.21 -6.72
CA LEU A 81 14.74 -2.16 -6.00
C LEU A 81 15.63 -1.02 -5.51
N GLY A 82 16.90 -1.29 -5.19
CA GLY A 82 17.87 -0.26 -4.79
C GLY A 82 18.13 0.80 -5.86
N TYR A 83 17.91 0.48 -7.14
CA TYR A 83 18.14 1.38 -8.28
C TYR A 83 16.85 2.02 -8.83
N TYR A 84 15.67 1.67 -8.28
CA TYR A 84 14.40 2.12 -8.84
C TYR A 84 14.28 3.63 -8.82
N ALA A 85 14.50 4.26 -7.67
CA ALA A 85 14.35 5.70 -7.51
C ALA A 85 15.16 6.48 -8.56
N THR A 86 16.47 6.22 -8.67
CA THR A 86 17.35 6.88 -9.64
C THR A 86 16.95 6.60 -11.09
N THR A 87 16.62 5.35 -11.41
CA THR A 87 16.25 4.99 -12.79
C THR A 87 14.92 5.61 -13.19
N GLN A 88 13.93 5.61 -12.30
CA GLN A 88 12.62 6.20 -12.53
C GLN A 88 12.69 7.72 -12.59
N GLU A 89 13.54 8.36 -11.78
CA GLU A 89 13.82 9.80 -11.86
C GLU A 89 14.34 10.20 -13.23
N GLN A 90 15.36 9.48 -13.73
CA GLN A 90 15.91 9.72 -15.07
C GLN A 90 14.83 9.58 -16.15
N ILE A 91 14.03 8.51 -16.09
CA ILE A 91 12.93 8.30 -17.06
C ILE A 91 11.91 9.44 -16.98
N LEU A 92 11.54 9.90 -15.79
CA LEU A 92 10.60 11.01 -15.63
C LEU A 92 11.16 12.32 -16.20
N HIS A 93 12.46 12.59 -16.04
CA HIS A 93 13.10 13.75 -16.65
C HIS A 93 13.13 13.65 -18.17
N ASP A 94 13.44 12.47 -18.73
CA ASP A 94 13.40 12.23 -20.18
C ASP A 94 11.99 12.45 -20.77
N LEU A 95 10.93 12.26 -19.96
CA LEU A 95 9.54 12.54 -20.31
C LEU A 95 9.12 14.01 -20.12
N GLY A 96 10.03 14.88 -19.67
CA GLY A 96 9.80 16.31 -19.48
C GLY A 96 9.47 16.73 -18.03
N TYR A 97 9.42 15.80 -17.07
CA TYR A 97 9.19 16.10 -15.66
C TYR A 97 10.48 16.51 -14.91
N ASN A 98 11.25 17.44 -15.50
CA ASN A 98 12.61 17.82 -15.08
C ASN A 98 12.75 18.37 -13.64
N LYS A 99 11.64 18.67 -12.97
CA LYS A 99 11.62 19.22 -11.60
C LYS A 99 11.30 18.16 -10.55
N VAL A 100 11.00 16.93 -10.96
CA VAL A 100 10.64 15.84 -10.05
C VAL A 100 11.89 15.30 -9.37
N GLU A 101 11.88 15.23 -8.04
CA GLU A 101 12.86 14.47 -7.24
C GLU A 101 12.24 13.12 -6.84
N VAL A 102 12.91 11.99 -7.11
CA VAL A 102 12.47 10.67 -6.64
C VAL A 102 13.32 10.22 -5.45
N ILE A 103 12.71 10.20 -4.27
CA ILE A 103 13.36 9.86 -3.01
C ILE A 103 13.12 8.40 -2.66
N GLY A 104 14.21 7.63 -2.57
CA GLY A 104 14.20 6.26 -2.08
C GLY A 104 13.88 6.16 -0.57
N VAL A 105 12.84 5.41 -0.21
CA VAL A 105 12.41 5.18 1.17
C VAL A 105 12.65 3.74 1.56
N GLY A 106 13.65 3.50 2.42
CA GLY A 106 14.01 2.15 2.87
C GLY A 106 13.71 1.90 4.34
N PHE A 107 13.17 0.71 4.64
CA PHE A 107 12.89 0.22 5.99
C PHE A 107 13.95 -0.80 6.41
N SER A 108 15.09 -0.34 6.91
CA SER A 108 16.03 -1.20 7.66
C SER A 108 16.15 -0.71 9.10
N GLU A 109 16.39 -1.62 10.06
CA GLU A 109 16.38 -1.31 11.49
C GLU A 109 17.35 -0.18 11.89
N ARG A 110 18.52 -0.13 11.25
CA ARG A 110 19.52 0.95 11.43
C ARG A 110 19.06 2.32 10.89
N LYS A 111 17.93 2.39 10.18
CA LYS A 111 17.45 3.55 9.41
C LYS A 111 16.08 4.08 9.82
N LEU A 112 15.45 3.60 10.90
CA LEU A 112 14.22 4.24 11.42
C LEU A 112 14.46 5.74 11.70
N LEU A 113 15.61 6.09 12.28
CA LEU A 113 16.02 7.49 12.44
C LEU A 113 16.14 8.22 11.09
N GLY A 114 16.61 7.54 10.04
CA GLY A 114 16.67 8.06 8.67
C GLY A 114 15.28 8.34 8.10
N LEU A 115 14.34 7.40 8.28
CA LEU A 115 12.95 7.58 7.88
C LEU A 115 12.30 8.77 8.61
N LEU A 116 12.49 8.88 9.93
CA LEU A 116 11.94 10.00 10.69
C LEU A 116 12.61 11.34 10.32
N LYS A 117 13.90 11.35 9.98
CA LYS A 117 14.59 12.53 9.42
C LYS A 117 14.04 12.90 8.05
N LEU A 118 13.75 11.92 7.20
CA LEU A 118 13.10 12.16 5.91
C LEU A 118 11.71 12.77 6.13
N ILE A 119 10.90 12.19 7.01
CA ILE A 119 9.59 12.76 7.38
C ILE A 119 9.75 14.19 7.90
N LYS A 120 10.78 14.48 8.70
CA LYS A 120 11.09 15.84 9.17
C LYS A 120 11.39 16.80 8.01
N ARG A 121 12.21 16.37 7.03
CA ARG A 121 12.47 17.13 5.79
C ARG A 121 11.18 17.39 5.02
N LEU A 122 10.37 16.35 4.83
CA LEU A 122 9.13 16.42 4.05
C LEU A 122 8.05 17.29 4.71
N SER A 123 8.05 17.38 6.03
CA SER A 123 7.08 18.14 6.84
C SER A 123 7.53 19.55 7.21
N ASN A 124 8.40 20.15 6.40
CA ASN A 124 8.95 21.49 6.64
C ASN A 124 9.51 21.65 8.07
N ASN A 125 10.31 20.68 8.51
CA ASN A 125 10.92 20.64 9.85
C ASN A 125 9.94 20.59 11.02
N ALA A 126 8.77 19.96 10.86
CA ALA A 126 7.81 19.77 11.94
C ALA A 126 8.46 19.31 13.27
N PRO A 127 7.93 19.74 14.43
CA PRO A 127 8.44 19.31 15.72
C PRO A 127 8.42 17.79 15.89
N TRP A 128 9.42 17.24 16.57
CA TRP A 128 9.58 15.79 16.76
C TRP A 128 8.35 15.13 17.40
N PHE A 129 7.68 15.80 18.34
CA PHE A 129 6.47 15.27 18.96
C PHE A 129 5.32 15.08 17.96
N LYS A 130 5.17 15.99 16.98
CA LYS A 130 4.18 15.86 15.90
C LYS A 130 4.55 14.72 14.96
N ILE A 131 5.83 14.61 14.60
CA ILE A 131 6.35 13.52 13.75
C ILE A 131 6.10 12.16 14.39
N ILE A 132 6.44 12.00 15.67
CA ILE A 132 6.24 10.74 16.39
C ILE A 132 4.74 10.41 16.51
N SER A 133 3.90 11.41 16.79
CA SER A 133 2.43 11.22 16.83
C SER A 133 1.86 10.81 15.47
N ALA A 134 2.29 11.45 14.38
CA ALA A 134 1.89 11.12 13.02
C ALA A 134 2.37 9.72 12.58
N PHE A 135 3.60 9.37 12.93
CA PHE A 135 4.13 8.03 12.67
C PHE A 135 3.35 6.94 13.43
N ARG A 136 3.00 7.19 14.71
CA ARG A 136 2.22 6.25 15.53
C ARG A 136 0.82 5.98 14.99
N ILE A 137 0.10 7.00 14.48
CA ILE A 137 -1.21 6.75 13.86
C ILE A 137 -1.07 5.93 12.58
N GLY A 138 -0.05 6.21 11.75
CA GLY A 138 0.23 5.43 10.55
C GLY A 138 0.47 3.96 10.88
N LEU A 139 1.31 3.69 11.89
CA LEU A 139 1.57 2.33 12.34
C LEU A 139 0.31 1.63 12.89
N THR A 140 -0.56 2.38 13.60
CA THR A 140 -1.81 1.83 14.15
C THR A 140 -2.81 1.51 13.04
N LYS A 141 -2.92 2.36 12.01
CA LYS A 141 -3.72 2.06 10.80
C LYS A 141 -3.17 0.84 10.06
N LEU A 142 -1.86 0.75 9.87
CA LEU A 142 -1.22 -0.42 9.24
C LEU A 142 -1.56 -1.72 9.98
N ASN A 143 -1.46 -1.71 11.31
CA ASN A 143 -1.84 -2.86 12.14
C ASN A 143 -3.34 -3.17 12.06
N ALA A 144 -4.20 -2.17 11.90
CA ALA A 144 -5.64 -2.39 11.74
C ALA A 144 -5.96 -3.06 10.39
N LEU A 145 -5.30 -2.61 9.32
CA LEU A 145 -5.41 -3.19 7.98
C LEU A 145 -4.98 -4.66 7.98
N ASP A 146 -3.81 -4.98 8.55
CA ASP A 146 -3.30 -6.36 8.63
C ASP A 146 -4.25 -7.29 9.41
N LYS A 147 -4.79 -6.84 10.56
CA LYS A 147 -5.74 -7.64 11.32
C LYS A 147 -7.04 -7.92 10.56
N ILE A 148 -7.58 -6.91 9.89
CA ILE A 148 -8.81 -7.07 9.10
C ILE A 148 -8.54 -8.00 7.89
N GLU A 149 -7.42 -7.82 7.19
CA GLU A 149 -7.03 -8.68 6.06
C GLU A 149 -6.91 -10.15 6.48
N ARG A 150 -6.24 -10.45 7.59
CA ARG A 150 -6.15 -11.81 8.16
C ARG A 150 -7.51 -12.42 8.50
N MET A 151 -8.45 -11.61 9.02
CA MET A 151 -9.80 -12.08 9.31
C MET A 151 -10.56 -12.39 8.01
N VAL A 152 -10.44 -11.52 7.01
CA VAL A 152 -11.08 -11.73 5.71
C VAL A 152 -10.55 -12.98 5.01
N GLN A 153 -9.24 -13.25 5.04
CA GLN A 153 -8.65 -14.46 4.47
C GLN A 153 -9.25 -15.75 5.05
N LYS A 154 -9.49 -15.78 6.37
CA LYS A 154 -10.15 -16.91 7.05
C LYS A 154 -11.63 -17.04 6.69
N ILE A 155 -12.37 -15.92 6.75
CA ILE A 155 -13.82 -15.93 6.54
C ILE A 155 -14.18 -16.25 5.10
N ARG A 156 -13.43 -15.70 4.12
CA ARG A 156 -13.65 -15.93 2.69
C ARG A 156 -13.61 -17.42 2.33
N ALA A 157 -12.73 -18.19 2.98
CA ALA A 157 -12.59 -19.63 2.77
C ALA A 157 -13.85 -20.42 3.18
N VAL A 158 -14.63 -19.93 4.15
CA VAL A 158 -15.76 -20.67 4.74
C VAL A 158 -17.12 -20.00 4.56
N GLU A 159 -17.18 -18.79 3.98
CA GLU A 159 -18.44 -18.07 3.77
C GLU A 159 -19.38 -18.85 2.84
N LEU A 160 -20.67 -18.86 3.19
CA LEU A 160 -21.73 -19.47 2.38
C LEU A 160 -22.05 -18.63 1.16
N VAL A 161 -22.18 -17.31 1.35
CA VAL A 161 -22.43 -16.35 0.27
C VAL A 161 -21.09 -15.74 -0.16
N LYS A 162 -20.53 -16.26 -1.26
CA LYS A 162 -19.23 -15.83 -1.78
C LYS A 162 -19.19 -14.33 -2.07
N GLY A 163 -18.10 -13.69 -1.65
CA GLY A 163 -17.86 -12.25 -1.80
C GLY A 163 -18.42 -11.38 -0.67
N THR A 164 -19.05 -11.96 0.36
CA THR A 164 -19.54 -11.18 1.52
C THR A 164 -18.37 -10.60 2.31
N ALA A 165 -17.35 -11.41 2.57
CA ALA A 165 -16.10 -10.98 3.21
C ALA A 165 -15.39 -9.88 2.39
N ASN A 166 -15.37 -9.96 1.06
CA ASN A 166 -14.77 -8.94 0.20
C ASN A 166 -15.50 -7.60 0.28
N LYS A 167 -16.84 -7.61 0.31
CA LYS A 167 -17.64 -6.39 0.48
C LYS A 167 -17.36 -5.74 1.84
N LEU A 168 -17.28 -6.53 2.90
CA LEU A 168 -16.90 -6.05 4.23
C LEU A 168 -15.47 -5.53 4.27
N TYR A 169 -14.54 -6.20 3.59
CA TYR A 169 -13.15 -5.75 3.46
C TYR A 169 -13.08 -4.35 2.84
N ALA A 170 -13.68 -4.15 1.67
CA ALA A 170 -13.68 -2.85 0.99
C ALA A 170 -14.25 -1.72 1.86
N LYS A 171 -15.33 -1.99 2.62
CA LYS A 171 -15.90 -1.05 3.57
C LYS A 171 -14.97 -0.78 4.75
N ALA A 172 -14.34 -1.81 5.30
CA ALA A 172 -13.39 -1.69 6.41
C ALA A 172 -12.15 -0.87 6.01
N ILE A 173 -11.61 -1.08 4.81
CA ILE A 173 -10.49 -0.29 4.27
C ILE A 173 -10.85 1.20 4.23
N LYS A 174 -12.03 1.54 3.68
CA LYS A 174 -12.52 2.92 3.64
C LYS A 174 -12.70 3.51 5.04
N ALA A 175 -13.34 2.78 5.96
CA ALA A 175 -13.55 3.25 7.32
C ALA A 175 -12.24 3.42 8.11
N ILE A 176 -11.25 2.54 7.88
CA ILE A 176 -9.91 2.68 8.45
C ILE A 176 -9.21 3.92 7.89
N ASP A 177 -9.33 4.18 6.59
CA ASP A 177 -8.78 5.39 5.96
C ASP A 177 -9.37 6.67 6.55
N GLU A 178 -10.70 6.70 6.76
CA GLU A 178 -11.45 7.84 7.30
C GLU A 178 -11.28 8.04 8.83
N ALA A 179 -10.77 7.06 9.57
CA ALA A 179 -10.61 7.18 11.03
C ALA A 179 -9.46 8.12 11.43
N ASP A 180 -9.77 9.31 11.96
CA ASP A 180 -8.75 10.34 12.26
C ASP A 180 -8.00 10.16 13.59
N ASP A 181 -8.53 9.36 14.52
CA ASP A 181 -7.95 9.14 15.85
C ASP A 181 -7.98 7.65 16.27
N ASN A 182 -7.19 7.33 17.31
CA ASN A 182 -7.01 5.95 17.77
C ASN A 182 -8.29 5.33 18.36
N ASN A 183 -9.17 6.13 18.99
CA ASN A 183 -10.41 5.61 19.57
C ASN A 183 -11.40 5.26 18.46
N THR A 184 -11.54 6.15 17.47
CA THR A 184 -12.37 5.89 16.29
C THR A 184 -11.84 4.68 15.51
N LEU A 185 -10.53 4.62 15.26
CA LEU A 185 -9.91 3.48 14.58
C LEU A 185 -10.14 2.15 15.33
N LYS A 186 -10.04 2.17 16.66
CA LYS A 186 -10.32 0.98 17.50
C LYS A 186 -11.78 0.55 17.38
N LYS A 187 -12.73 1.50 17.39
CA LYS A 187 -14.17 1.19 17.20
C LYS A 187 -14.43 0.59 15.83
N VAL A 188 -13.88 1.19 14.77
CA VAL A 188 -13.97 0.66 13.40
C VAL A 188 -13.42 -0.76 13.33
N GLN A 189 -12.25 -1.01 13.92
CA GLN A 189 -11.66 -2.35 13.95
C GLN A 189 -12.58 -3.36 14.65
N ILE A 190 -13.15 -3.03 15.81
CA ILE A 190 -14.06 -3.92 16.54
C ILE A 190 -15.31 -4.20 15.70
N ASP A 191 -15.95 -3.15 15.19
CA ASP A 191 -17.19 -3.25 14.40
C ASP A 191 -17.02 -4.17 13.17
N TYR A 192 -15.99 -3.96 12.37
CA TYR A 192 -15.78 -4.81 11.18
C TYR A 192 -15.33 -6.23 11.54
N ILE A 193 -14.60 -6.45 12.63
CA ILE A 193 -14.29 -7.81 13.11
C ILE A 193 -15.58 -8.51 13.54
N ASP A 194 -16.47 -7.84 14.24
CA ASP A 194 -17.75 -8.42 14.69
C ASP A 194 -18.65 -8.73 13.50
N GLN A 195 -18.76 -7.83 12.52
CA GLN A 195 -19.48 -8.09 11.28
C GLN A 195 -18.90 -9.29 10.50
N LEU A 196 -17.57 -9.38 10.38
CA LEU A 196 -16.90 -10.52 9.75
C LEU A 196 -17.17 -11.84 10.51
N ASN A 197 -17.22 -11.78 11.84
CA ASN A 197 -17.54 -12.94 12.66
C ASN A 197 -19.00 -13.41 12.49
N GLN A 198 -19.91 -12.49 12.20
CA GLN A 198 -21.34 -12.77 11.97
C GLN A 198 -21.66 -13.23 10.54
N VAL A 199 -20.70 -13.19 9.60
CA VAL A 199 -20.90 -13.76 8.26
C VAL A 199 -21.36 -15.22 8.38
N ALA A 200 -22.34 -15.61 7.58
CA ALA A 200 -22.83 -16.98 7.54
C ALA A 200 -21.75 -17.92 6.96
N LYS A 201 -21.37 -18.94 7.73
CA LYS A 201 -20.25 -19.86 7.43
C LYS A 201 -20.75 -21.29 7.32
N SER A 202 -20.08 -22.09 6.50
CA SER A 202 -20.29 -23.54 6.49
C SER A 202 -19.69 -24.17 7.76
N GLY A 203 -20.52 -24.78 8.59
CA GLY A 203 -20.09 -25.46 9.82
C GLY A 203 -19.30 -26.76 9.59
N GLN A 204 -19.30 -27.28 8.36
CA GLN A 204 -18.59 -28.51 7.97
C GLN A 204 -17.33 -28.22 7.15
N ALA A 205 -17.03 -26.95 6.85
CA ALA A 205 -15.89 -26.61 6.02
C ALA A 205 -14.57 -26.92 6.74
N GLN A 206 -13.65 -27.58 6.01
CA GLN A 206 -12.26 -27.77 6.40
C GLN A 206 -11.37 -27.16 5.31
N PRO A 207 -11.12 -25.84 5.35
CA PRO A 207 -10.32 -25.17 4.32
C PRO A 207 -8.92 -25.76 4.21
N LEU A 208 -8.46 -25.95 2.96
CA LEU A 208 -7.04 -26.11 2.71
C LEU A 208 -6.34 -24.80 3.06
N ILE A 209 -5.23 -24.88 3.81
CA ILE A 209 -4.42 -23.71 4.15
C ILE A 209 -3.26 -23.63 3.17
N VAL A 210 -3.15 -22.51 2.46
CA VAL A 210 -2.09 -22.28 1.46
C VAL A 210 -1.29 -21.04 1.84
N GLY A 211 0.03 -21.21 1.95
CA GLY A 211 0.97 -20.10 2.07
C GLY A 211 1.30 -19.55 0.68
N ILE A 212 1.10 -18.25 0.45
CA ILE A 212 1.49 -17.62 -0.81
C ILE A 212 2.82 -16.89 -0.59
N THR A 213 3.81 -17.25 -1.40
CA THR A 213 5.17 -16.69 -1.34
C THR A 213 5.58 -16.18 -2.72
N GLY A 214 6.49 -15.22 -2.76
CA GLY A 214 6.94 -14.63 -4.02
C GLY A 214 7.49 -13.23 -3.87
N GLU A 215 7.49 -12.49 -4.97
CA GLU A 215 7.91 -11.09 -5.00
C GLU A 215 6.93 -10.23 -4.16
N PHE A 216 7.45 -9.49 -3.18
CA PHE A 216 6.64 -8.85 -2.14
C PHE A 216 5.63 -7.83 -2.68
N TYR A 217 5.98 -7.08 -3.73
CA TYR A 217 5.07 -6.12 -4.34
C TYR A 217 3.92 -6.86 -5.02
N VAL A 218 4.23 -7.96 -5.73
CA VAL A 218 3.22 -8.76 -6.43
C VAL A 218 2.24 -9.39 -5.45
N LEU A 219 2.69 -9.80 -4.25
CA LEU A 219 1.81 -10.29 -3.20
C LEU A 219 0.87 -9.19 -2.67
N LEU A 220 1.35 -7.96 -2.57
CA LEU A 220 0.61 -6.84 -1.99
C LEU A 220 -0.36 -6.15 -2.94
N GLU A 221 -0.02 -6.08 -4.23
CA GLU A 221 -0.77 -5.29 -5.22
C GLU A 221 -1.78 -6.17 -5.98
N PRO A 222 -3.10 -6.05 -5.71
CA PRO A 222 -4.10 -6.96 -6.28
C PRO A 222 -4.15 -6.93 -7.81
N PHE A 223 -3.92 -5.77 -8.43
CA PHE A 223 -3.89 -5.65 -9.89
C PHE A 223 -2.79 -6.52 -10.51
N SER A 224 -1.65 -6.65 -9.83
CA SER A 224 -0.49 -7.37 -10.36
C SER A 224 -0.63 -8.89 -10.31
N ASN A 225 -1.46 -9.40 -9.38
CA ASN A 225 -1.65 -10.83 -9.15
C ASN A 225 -3.06 -11.32 -9.47
N LEU A 226 -3.90 -10.46 -10.06
CA LEU A 226 -5.28 -10.75 -10.44
C LEU A 226 -6.14 -11.20 -9.25
N ASP A 227 -5.96 -10.54 -8.10
CA ASP A 227 -6.71 -10.82 -6.87
C ASP A 227 -6.60 -12.29 -6.41
N VAL A 228 -5.43 -12.91 -6.55
CA VAL A 228 -5.23 -14.35 -6.31
C VAL A 228 -5.73 -14.82 -4.93
N GLU A 229 -5.56 -14.01 -3.88
CA GLU A 229 -6.04 -14.36 -2.54
C GLU A 229 -7.57 -14.39 -2.45
N SER A 230 -8.24 -13.54 -3.23
CA SER A 230 -9.69 -13.51 -3.34
C SER A 230 -10.20 -14.71 -4.12
N GLU A 231 -9.57 -15.03 -5.25
CA GLU A 231 -9.95 -16.18 -6.08
C GLU A 231 -9.77 -17.50 -5.33
N LEU A 232 -8.65 -17.69 -4.62
CA LEU A 232 -8.44 -18.88 -3.78
C LEU A 232 -9.49 -19.01 -2.67
N GLY A 233 -9.84 -17.90 -2.00
CA GLY A 233 -10.87 -17.93 -0.97
C GLY A 233 -12.26 -18.31 -1.51
N LYS A 234 -12.61 -17.88 -2.74
CA LYS A 234 -13.86 -18.33 -3.38
C LYS A 234 -13.89 -19.86 -3.57
N LEU A 235 -12.74 -20.47 -3.80
CA LEU A 235 -12.56 -21.92 -3.92
C LEU A 235 -12.49 -22.65 -2.57
N GLY A 236 -12.62 -21.94 -1.45
CA GLY A 236 -12.62 -22.54 -0.11
C GLY A 236 -11.23 -22.69 0.51
N VAL A 237 -10.23 -21.96 0.01
CA VAL A 237 -8.86 -21.98 0.53
C VAL A 237 -8.63 -20.84 1.50
N GLU A 238 -8.06 -21.14 2.68
CA GLU A 238 -7.54 -20.12 3.59
C GLU A 238 -6.12 -19.74 3.15
N VAL A 239 -5.93 -18.48 2.79
CA VAL A 239 -4.62 -17.94 2.41
C VAL A 239 -3.87 -17.41 3.63
N ARG A 240 -2.55 -17.65 3.69
CA ARG A 240 -1.66 -17.04 4.69
C ARG A 240 -0.42 -16.43 4.03
N ARG A 241 -0.05 -15.21 4.45
CA ARG A 241 1.24 -14.57 4.14
C ARG A 241 1.87 -13.97 5.40
#